data_AF-A0A2W0BGN5-F1
#
_entry.id   AF-A0A2W0BGN5-F1
#
_cell.length_a   1.000
_cell.length_b   1.000
_cell.length_c   1.000
_cell.angle_alpha   90.00
_cell.angle_beta   90.00
_cell.angle_gamma   90.00
#
_symmetry.space_group_name_H-M   'P 1'
#
loop_
_entity.id
_entity.type
_entity.pdbx_description
1 polymer ?
#
loop_
_entity_poly.entity_id
_entity_poly.type
_entity_poly.pdbx_seq_one_letter_code
_entity_poly.pdbx_strand_id
1 'polypeptide(L)'
;PLMTRTRVPRRAVFAMLLGLGGMATIFYTELSVSSYLLLGGGAVIGAVVSSSWASVFAKREIGAVNPVLGTAVQFSVGAVVLCIASFLAERDRPANWNSASILALAFLTIFGSVIAFSVYYWLLGKMQ
;
A
#
# COMPACT_ATOMS: atom_id res chain seq x y z
N PRO A 1 8.32 0.55 18.36
CA PRO A 1 9.48 1.16 19.05
C PRO A 1 9.70 2.68 18.84
N LEU A 2 9.02 3.37 17.91
CA LEU A 2 9.12 4.85 17.81
C LEU A 2 7.78 5.59 17.90
N MET A 3 6.63 4.96 17.56
CA MET A 3 5.29 5.52 17.79
C MET A 3 4.39 4.64 18.68
N THR A 4 4.52 3.33 18.60
CA THR A 4 3.84 2.39 19.52
C THR A 4 4.85 1.92 20.57
N ARG A 5 4.58 2.22 21.84
CA ARG A 5 5.43 1.89 23.01
C ARG A 5 5.38 0.40 23.39
N THR A 6 5.08 -0.47 22.43
CA THR A 6 5.01 -1.93 22.62
C THR A 6 6.33 -2.57 22.19
N ARG A 7 6.81 -3.53 23.01
CA ARG A 7 7.97 -4.34 22.66
C ARG A 7 7.56 -5.35 21.60
N VAL A 8 8.21 -5.33 20.44
CA VAL A 8 7.98 -6.33 19.39
C VAL A 8 8.53 -7.66 19.90
N PRO A 9 7.74 -8.75 19.93
CA PRO A 9 8.22 -10.04 20.41
C PRO A 9 9.29 -10.59 19.47
N ARG A 10 10.34 -11.22 20.02
CA ARG A 10 11.48 -11.75 19.24
C ARG A 10 11.05 -12.71 18.13
N ARG A 11 10.00 -13.49 18.37
CA ARG A 11 9.41 -14.41 17.37
C ARG A 11 8.86 -13.69 16.14
N ALA A 12 8.23 -12.51 16.33
CA ALA A 12 7.72 -11.72 15.21
C ALA A 12 8.85 -11.16 14.36
N VAL A 13 9.95 -10.72 14.98
CA VAL A 13 11.14 -10.26 14.24
C VAL A 13 11.75 -11.39 13.42
N PHE A 14 11.86 -12.60 13.99
CA PHE A 14 12.32 -13.78 13.24
C PHE A 14 11.42 -14.10 12.05
N ALA A 15 10.09 -14.08 12.22
CA ALA A 15 9.15 -14.31 11.14
C ALA A 15 9.25 -13.23 10.03
N MET A 16 9.44 -11.96 10.42
CA MET A 16 9.67 -10.85 9.47
C MET A 16 10.94 -11.06 8.65
N LEU A 17 12.05 -11.43 9.30
CA LEU A 17 13.32 -11.71 8.62
C LEU A 17 13.20 -12.92 7.68
N LEU A 18 12.48 -13.95 8.10
CA LEU A 18 12.27 -15.15 7.27
C LEU A 18 11.41 -14.84 6.04
N GLY A 19 10.35 -14.03 6.19
CA GLY A 19 9.55 -13.56 5.07
C GLY A 19 10.35 -12.68 4.10
N LEU A 20 11.17 -11.76 4.63
CA LEU A 20 12.08 -10.94 3.83
C LEU A 20 13.09 -11.81 3.06
N GLY A 21 13.68 -12.81 3.74
CA GLY A 21 14.60 -13.76 3.13
C GLY A 21 13.95 -14.57 2.02
N GLY A 22 12.71 -15.03 2.22
CA GLY A 22 11.94 -15.73 1.18
C GLY A 22 11.71 -14.88 -0.07
N MET A 23 11.32 -13.61 0.10
CA MET A 23 11.19 -12.67 -1.02
C MET A 23 12.54 -12.45 -1.73
N ALA A 24 13.63 -12.25 -0.98
CA ALA A 24 14.96 -12.08 -1.57
C ALA A 24 15.39 -13.29 -2.41
N THR A 25 15.08 -14.51 -1.97
CA THR A 25 15.37 -15.73 -2.72
C THR A 25 14.58 -15.82 -4.02
N ILE A 26 13.29 -15.45 -4.01
CA ILE A 26 12.44 -15.48 -5.21
C ILE A 26 12.94 -14.48 -6.26
N PHE A 27 13.34 -13.28 -5.81
CA PHE A 27 13.71 -12.18 -6.72
C PHE A 27 15.21 -12.11 -7.02
N TYR A 28 16.04 -12.98 -6.44
CA TYR A 28 17.51 -12.94 -6.59
C TYR A 28 17.97 -12.94 -8.06
N THR A 29 17.27 -13.68 -8.93
CA THR A 29 17.62 -13.81 -10.36
C THR A 29 17.17 -12.63 -11.21
N GLU A 30 16.22 -11.84 -10.73
CA GLU A 30 15.63 -10.70 -11.45
C GLU A 30 16.34 -9.38 -11.15
N LEU A 31 17.32 -9.38 -10.24
CA LEU A 31 18.12 -8.20 -9.90
C LEU A 31 19.15 -7.91 -11.00
N SER A 32 18.75 -7.14 -12.00
CA SER A 32 19.68 -6.51 -12.95
C SER A 32 20.10 -5.12 -12.45
N VAL A 33 21.38 -4.92 -12.17
CA VAL A 33 21.87 -3.64 -11.62
C VAL A 33 21.90 -2.59 -12.74
N SER A 34 20.93 -1.67 -12.70
CA SER A 34 20.83 -0.51 -13.60
C SER A 34 20.63 0.78 -12.78
N SER A 35 21.10 1.93 -13.28
CA SER A 35 20.90 3.22 -12.59
C SER A 35 19.41 3.54 -12.35
N TYR A 36 18.53 3.13 -13.27
CA TYR A 36 17.09 3.29 -13.11
C TYR A 36 16.51 2.40 -11.99
N LEU A 37 17.14 1.24 -11.72
CA LEU A 37 16.73 0.36 -10.64
C LEU A 37 16.99 0.97 -9.27
N LEU A 38 18.09 1.72 -9.10
CA LEU A 38 18.39 2.40 -7.84
C LEU A 38 17.37 3.51 -7.54
N LEU A 39 17.00 4.29 -8.55
CA LEU A 39 16.02 5.37 -8.40
C LEU A 39 14.62 4.80 -8.10
N GLY A 40 14.21 3.77 -8.86
CA GLY A 40 12.94 3.07 -8.64
C GLY A 40 12.89 2.36 -7.29
N GLY A 41 13.97 1.68 -6.90
CA GLY A 41 14.10 1.02 -5.60
C GLY A 41 13.99 2.00 -4.44
N GLY A 42 14.66 3.16 -4.54
CA GLY A 42 14.53 4.25 -3.57
C GLY A 42 13.09 4.77 -3.46
N ALA A 43 12.39 4.95 -4.59
CA ALA A 43 11.00 5.37 -4.61
C ALA A 43 10.07 4.34 -3.93
N VAL A 44 10.29 3.04 -4.18
CA VAL A 44 9.52 1.96 -3.54
C VAL A 44 9.76 1.94 -2.03
N ILE A 45 11.00 2.07 -1.56
CA ILE A 45 11.29 2.16 -0.13
C ILE A 45 10.59 3.36 0.49
N GLY A 46 10.64 4.53 -0.17
CA GLY A 46 9.92 5.73 0.27
C GLY A 46 8.41 5.49 0.38
N ALA A 47 7.81 4.84 -0.62
CA ALA A 47 6.39 4.48 -0.61
C ALA A 47 6.03 3.54 0.55
N VAL A 48 6.85 2.51 0.80
CA VAL A 48 6.64 1.56 1.89
C VAL A 48 6.77 2.22 3.26
N VAL A 49 7.75 3.12 3.45
CA VAL A 49 7.91 3.88 4.69
C VAL A 49 6.69 4.78 4.94
N SER A 50 6.25 5.51 3.91
CA SER A 50 5.06 6.37 3.99
C SER A 50 3.80 5.58 4.32
N SER A 51 3.57 4.46 3.62
CA SER A 51 2.42 3.57 3.87
C SER A 51 2.46 2.97 5.28
N SER A 52 3.63 2.49 5.73
CA SER A 52 3.79 1.94 7.08
C SER A 52 3.51 2.98 8.16
N TRP A 53 3.96 4.23 7.95
CA TRP A 53 3.68 5.33 8.86
C TRP A 53 2.18 5.65 8.92
N ALA A 54 1.52 5.75 7.76
CA ALA A 54 0.08 5.99 7.67
C ALA A 54 -0.72 4.91 8.41
N SER A 55 -0.38 3.63 8.26
CA SER A 55 -1.05 2.53 8.96
C SER A 55 -0.84 2.57 10.47
N VAL A 56 0.35 2.92 10.95
CA VAL A 56 0.62 3.06 12.40
C VAL A 56 -0.12 4.26 12.98
N PHE A 57 -0.15 5.38 12.26
CA PHE A 57 -0.91 6.57 12.63
C PHE A 57 -2.41 6.28 12.69
N ALA A 58 -2.94 5.62 11.65
CA ALA A 58 -4.31 5.14 11.59
C ALA A 58 -4.66 4.28 12.81
N LYS A 59 -3.80 3.33 13.18
CA LYS A 59 -4.01 2.47 14.35
C LYS A 59 -4.13 3.26 15.67
N ARG A 60 -3.45 4.41 15.77
CA ARG A 60 -3.43 5.23 16.99
C ARG A 60 -4.64 6.16 17.10
N GLU A 61 -5.01 6.82 16.01
CA GLU A 61 -5.96 7.94 16.05
C GLU A 61 -7.39 7.55 15.61
N ILE A 62 -7.57 6.44 14.88
CA ILE A 62 -8.86 6.09 14.24
C ILE A 62 -9.77 5.24 15.16
N GLY A 63 -9.38 5.01 16.43
CA GLY A 63 -10.11 4.12 17.35
C GLY A 63 -11.60 4.43 17.56
N ALA A 64 -12.06 5.66 17.28
CA ALA A 64 -13.46 6.07 17.41
C ALA A 64 -14.20 6.30 16.07
N VAL A 65 -13.51 6.20 14.92
CA VAL A 65 -14.09 6.52 13.61
C VAL A 65 -14.55 5.24 12.92
N ASN A 66 -15.72 5.28 12.28
CA ASN A 66 -16.22 4.14 11.51
C ASN A 66 -15.21 3.77 10.39
N PRO A 67 -14.70 2.51 10.34
CA PRO A 67 -13.70 2.06 9.37
C PRO A 67 -14.07 2.33 7.91
N VAL A 68 -15.36 2.23 7.58
CA VAL A 68 -15.88 2.42 6.21
C VAL A 68 -15.82 3.89 5.80
N LEU A 69 -16.08 4.80 6.73
CA LEU A 69 -15.96 6.25 6.48
C LEU A 69 -14.49 6.65 6.31
N GLY A 70 -13.59 6.09 7.13
CA GLY A 70 -12.15 6.34 7.01
C GLY A 70 -11.58 5.88 5.67
N THR A 71 -11.95 4.67 5.22
CA THR A 71 -11.52 4.15 3.91
C THR A 71 -12.13 4.94 2.75
N ALA A 72 -13.40 5.33 2.84
CA ALA A 72 -14.04 6.16 1.82
C ALA A 72 -13.31 7.49 1.63
N VAL A 73 -13.01 8.21 2.72
CA VAL A 73 -12.25 9.47 2.65
C VAL A 73 -10.84 9.24 2.10
N GLN A 74 -10.14 8.20 2.55
CA GLN A 74 -8.82 7.85 2.03
C GLN A 74 -8.84 7.63 0.51
N PHE A 75 -9.80 6.86 0.01
CA PHE A 75 -9.93 6.60 -1.43
C PHE A 75 -10.37 7.85 -2.21
N SER A 76 -11.24 8.69 -1.66
CA SER A 76 -11.63 9.96 -2.30
C SER A 76 -10.44 10.90 -2.46
N VAL A 77 -9.66 11.09 -1.39
CA VAL A 77 -8.44 11.92 -1.44
C VAL A 77 -7.42 11.32 -2.40
N GLY A 78 -7.20 10.00 -2.32
CA GLY A 78 -6.32 9.28 -3.24
C GLY A 78 -6.74 9.44 -4.70
N ALA A 79 -8.04 9.34 -5.00
CA ALA A 79 -8.58 9.52 -6.34
C ALA A 79 -8.32 10.94 -6.88
N VAL A 80 -8.55 11.99 -6.08
CA VAL A 80 -8.27 13.37 -6.48
C VAL A 80 -6.78 13.58 -6.76
N VAL A 81 -5.91 13.10 -5.87
CA VAL A 81 -4.45 13.22 -6.04
C VAL A 81 -3.96 12.46 -7.28
N LEU A 82 -4.44 11.23 -7.49
CA LEU A 82 -4.08 10.42 -8.66
C LEU A 82 -4.64 10.99 -9.96
N CYS A 83 -5.83 11.58 -9.96
CA CYS A 83 -6.36 12.29 -11.12
C CYS A 83 -5.45 13.46 -11.51
N ILE A 84 -5.05 14.30 -10.56
CA ILE A 84 -4.12 15.41 -10.81
C ILE A 84 -2.78 14.88 -11.34
N ALA A 85 -2.25 13.83 -10.71
CA ALA A 85 -0.99 13.21 -11.15
C ALA A 85 -1.09 12.65 -12.58
N SER A 86 -2.20 12.01 -12.95
CA SER A 86 -2.43 11.50 -14.30
C SER A 86 -2.43 12.63 -15.34
N PHE A 87 -3.09 13.75 -15.06
CA PHE A 87 -3.06 14.93 -15.94
C PHE A 87 -1.66 15.51 -16.14
N LEU A 88 -0.78 15.42 -15.13
CA LEU A 88 0.59 15.93 -15.21
C LEU A 88 1.57 14.95 -15.86
N ALA A 89 1.41 13.65 -15.61
CA ALA A 89 2.38 12.63 -16.02
C ALA A 89 2.04 11.92 -17.35
N GLU A 90 0.76 11.83 -17.69
CA GLU A 90 0.26 10.95 -18.77
C GLU A 90 -0.51 11.70 -19.87
N ARG A 91 -0.41 13.03 -19.92
CA ARG A 91 -1.20 13.89 -20.83
C ARG A 91 -1.18 13.46 -22.30
N ASP A 92 -0.03 12.99 -22.78
CA ASP A 92 0.18 12.60 -24.19
C ASP A 92 0.13 11.08 -24.42
N ARG A 93 -0.24 10.30 -23.40
CA ARG A 93 -0.33 8.83 -23.49
C ARG A 93 -1.76 8.42 -23.90
N PRO A 94 -1.94 7.64 -24.99
CA PRO A 94 -3.27 7.16 -25.37
C PRO A 94 -3.80 6.15 -24.35
N ALA A 95 -4.99 6.43 -23.80
CA ALA A 95 -5.67 5.52 -22.89
C ALA A 95 -6.46 4.46 -23.69
N ASN A 96 -6.07 3.19 -23.53
CA ASN A 96 -6.72 2.07 -24.20
C ASN A 96 -7.90 1.54 -23.38
N TRP A 97 -9.08 2.09 -23.60
CA TRP A 97 -10.32 1.67 -22.94
C TRP A 97 -10.94 0.45 -23.65
N ASN A 98 -10.34 -0.73 -23.46
CA ASN A 98 -10.93 -1.99 -23.91
C ASN A 98 -11.70 -2.69 -22.77
N SER A 99 -12.57 -3.64 -23.12
CA SER A 99 -13.39 -4.38 -22.14
C SER A 99 -12.55 -5.11 -21.08
N ALA A 100 -11.36 -5.62 -21.45
CA ALA A 100 -10.47 -6.29 -20.52
C ALA A 100 -9.91 -5.33 -19.45
N SER A 101 -9.55 -4.12 -19.84
CA SER A 101 -9.02 -3.08 -18.96
C SER A 101 -10.09 -2.58 -18.01
N ILE A 102 -11.31 -2.38 -18.52
CA ILE A 102 -12.47 -2.01 -17.68
C ILE A 102 -12.76 -3.11 -16.67
N LEU A 103 -12.75 -4.38 -17.09
CA LEU A 103 -13.00 -5.50 -16.19
C LEU A 103 -11.90 -5.67 -15.14
N ALA A 104 -10.63 -5.49 -15.53
CA ALA A 104 -9.49 -5.51 -14.61
C ALA A 104 -9.57 -4.37 -13.58
N LEU A 105 -9.91 -3.15 -14.01
CA LEU A 105 -10.13 -2.02 -13.12
C LEU A 105 -11.29 -2.28 -12.15
N ALA A 106 -12.42 -2.78 -12.64
CA ALA A 106 -13.56 -3.12 -11.80
C ALA A 106 -13.20 -4.19 -10.76
N PHE A 107 -12.49 -5.24 -11.18
CA PHE A 107 -12.03 -6.30 -10.29
C PHE A 107 -11.09 -5.76 -9.20
N LEU A 108 -10.07 -4.98 -9.58
CA LEU A 108 -9.09 -4.44 -8.64
C LEU A 108 -9.72 -3.39 -7.70
N THR A 109 -10.71 -2.64 -8.18
CA THR A 109 -11.45 -1.68 -7.35
C THR A 109 -12.26 -2.42 -6.28
N ILE A 110 -13.01 -3.45 -6.65
CA ILE A 110 -13.87 -4.16 -5.70
C ILE A 110 -13.03 -5.03 -4.77
N PHE A 111 -12.25 -5.97 -5.31
CA PHE A 111 -11.54 -6.97 -4.53
C PHE A 111 -10.21 -6.45 -3.99
N GLY A 112 -9.43 -5.76 -4.82
CA GLY A 112 -8.10 -5.24 -4.44
C GLY A 112 -8.15 -4.02 -3.54
N SER A 113 -9.24 -3.23 -3.58
CA SER A 113 -9.34 -1.96 -2.86
C SER A 113 -10.46 -1.97 -1.83
N VAL A 114 -11.73 -1.95 -2.25
CA VAL A 114 -12.87 -1.76 -1.34
C VAL A 114 -12.94 -2.86 -0.29
N ILE A 115 -12.93 -4.13 -0.70
CA ILE A 115 -13.02 -5.27 0.23
C ILE A 115 -11.74 -5.37 1.07
N ALA A 116 -10.57 -5.37 0.43
CA ALA A 116 -9.29 -5.53 1.10
C ALA A 116 -9.06 -4.47 2.20
N PHE A 117 -9.25 -3.19 1.88
CA PHE A 117 -9.03 -2.12 2.85
C PHE A 117 -10.13 -2.03 3.91
N SER A 118 -11.39 -2.32 3.57
CA SER A 118 -12.46 -2.36 4.58
C SER A 118 -12.19 -3.43 5.62
N VAL A 119 -11.77 -4.63 5.20
CA VAL A 119 -11.38 -5.72 6.11
C VAL A 119 -10.12 -5.35 6.90
N TYR A 120 -9.13 -4.74 6.25
CA TYR A 120 -7.90 -4.29 6.92
C TYR A 120 -8.18 -3.32 8.05
N TYR A 121 -8.95 -2.25 7.81
CA TYR A 121 -9.28 -1.26 8.85
C TYR A 121 -10.23 -1.81 9.91
N TRP A 122 -11.15 -2.69 9.54
CA TRP A 122 -11.98 -3.40 10.52
C TRP A 122 -11.13 -4.26 11.46
N LEU A 123 -10.18 -5.02 10.92
CA LEU A 123 -9.25 -5.83 11.72
C LEU A 123 -8.36 -4.94 12.58
N LEU A 124 -7.91 -3.81 12.04
CA LEU A 124 -7.06 -2.84 12.74
C LEU A 124 -7.77 -2.28 13.98
N GLY A 125 -9.06 -1.95 13.87
CA GLY A 125 -9.90 -1.52 14.99
C GLY A 125 -10.19 -2.63 16.00
N LYS A 126 -10.27 -3.90 15.55
CA LYS A 126 -10.43 -5.07 16.44
C LYS A 126 -9.15 -5.51 17.15
N MET A 127 -7.98 -5.13 16.63
CA MET A 127 -6.66 -5.37 17.23
C MET A 127 -6.24 -4.29 18.25
N GLN A 128 -7.17 -3.42 18.64
CA GLN A 128 -7.07 -2.56 19.82
C GLN A 128 -7.51 -3.33 21.05
#